data_AF-A0A7V9LFY1-F1
#
_entry.id   AF-A0A7V9LFY1-F1
#
_cell.length_a   1.000
_cell.length_b   1.000
_cell.length_c   1.000
_cell.angle_alpha   90.00
_cell.angle_beta   90.00
_cell.angle_gamma   90.00
#
_symmetry.space_group_name_H-M   'P 1'
#
loop_
_entity.id
_entity.type
_entity.pdbx_description
1 polymer ?
#
loop_
_entity_poly.entity_id
_entity_poly.type
_entity_poly.pdbx_seq_one_letter_code
_entity_poly.pdbx_strand_id
1 'polypeptide(L)' 'MRLGGITRSRIKALCGGAVVIASLGAVTGCDLQEGADTDRGEQLFTQKCGSCHALTGAGTNADIGPDLDQAFAASRA' A
#
# COMPACT_ATOMS: atom_id res chain seq x y z
N MET A 1 4.61 52.01 12.04
CA MET A 1 3.19 51.66 12.18
C MET A 1 3.07 50.17 12.46
N ARG A 2 2.26 49.81 13.45
CA ARG A 2 1.99 48.45 13.93
C ARG A 2 0.90 47.77 13.09
N LEU A 3 0.98 46.43 13.07
CA LEU A 3 -0.10 45.43 13.03
C LEU A 3 -0.93 45.18 11.76
N GLY A 4 -1.04 43.90 11.40
CA GLY A 4 -2.06 43.33 10.53
C GLY A 4 -1.57 42.04 9.88
N GLY A 5 -1.41 40.91 10.59
CA GLY A 5 -2.46 40.35 11.42
C GLY A 5 -3.60 39.76 10.58
N ILE A 6 -3.33 39.27 9.36
CA ILE A 6 -4.30 38.53 8.53
C ILE A 6 -4.41 37.10 9.10
N THR A 7 -5.04 37.07 10.27
CA THR A 7 -6.09 36.16 10.72
C THR A 7 -6.11 34.77 10.09
N ARG A 8 -5.62 33.85 10.92
CA ARG A 8 -5.77 32.38 10.96
C ARG A 8 -7.25 31.91 11.02
N SER A 9 -8.18 32.68 10.46
CA SER A 9 -9.63 32.63 10.66
C SER A 9 -10.39 32.19 9.42
N ARG A 10 -9.81 31.29 8.63
CA ARG A 10 -10.54 30.46 7.65
C ARG A 10 -10.43 28.97 7.95
N ILE A 11 -9.66 28.59 8.98
CA ILE A 11 -9.38 27.19 9.34
C ILE A 11 -10.50 26.59 10.21
N LYS A 12 -11.39 27.40 10.81
CA LYS A 12 -12.54 26.96 11.62
C LYS A 12 -13.86 26.91 10.83
N ALA A 13 -13.89 26.30 9.66
CA ALA A 13 -15.15 26.10 8.93
C ALA A 13 -15.18 24.80 8.11
N LEU A 14 -14.42 23.77 8.50
CA LEU A 14 -14.47 22.44 7.88
C LEU A 14 -14.52 21.33 8.95
N CYS A 15 -15.26 21.53 10.05
CA CYS A 15 -15.47 20.51 11.08
C CYS A 15 -16.91 19.93 11.09
N GLY A 16 -17.69 20.16 10.03
CA GLY A 16 -19.14 19.90 10.04
C GLY A 16 -19.68 18.78 9.15
N GLY A 17 -18.87 18.04 8.39
CA GLY A 17 -19.46 17.14 7.37
C GLY A 17 -18.55 16.09 6.73
N ALA A 18 -17.78 15.33 7.51
CA ALA A 18 -16.94 14.26 6.95
C ALA A 18 -16.93 12.95 7.77
N VAL A 19 -17.92 12.70 8.64
CA VAL A 19 -17.90 11.53 9.55
C VAL A 19 -18.74 10.34 9.04
N VAL A 20 -19.35 10.41 7.85
CA VAL A 20 -20.22 9.31 7.35
C VAL A 20 -19.66 8.55 6.14
N ILE A 21 -18.48 8.90 5.61
CA ILE A 21 -17.81 8.13 4.52
C ILE A 21 -16.59 7.36 5.06
N ALA A 22 -16.65 6.89 6.30
CA ALA A 22 -15.53 6.18 6.96
C ALA A 22 -15.76 4.66 7.10
N SER A 23 -16.79 4.09 6.46
CA SER A 23 -17.14 2.66 6.62
C SER A 23 -17.17 1.85 5.30
N LEU A 24 -16.86 2.46 4.16
CA LEU A 24 -16.83 1.75 2.85
C LEU A 24 -15.42 1.34 2.40
N GLY A 25 -14.36 1.74 3.11
CA GLY A 25 -12.97 1.45 2.74
C GLY A 25 -12.40 0.12 3.28
N ALA A 26 -13.15 -0.63 4.09
CA ALA A 26 -12.64 -1.82 4.78
C ALA A 26 -12.78 -3.14 3.99
N VAL A 27 -13.26 -3.12 2.74
CA VAL A 27 -13.60 -4.34 1.99
C VAL A 27 -12.70 -4.59 0.76
N THR A 28 -11.87 -3.65 0.32
CA THR A 28 -11.11 -3.82 -0.94
C THR A 28 -9.82 -4.64 -0.81
N GLY A 29 -9.64 -5.40 0.27
CA GLY A 29 -8.40 -6.18 0.49
C GLY A 29 -8.47 -7.28 1.54
N CYS A 30 -9.66 -7.66 2.04
CA CYS A 30 -9.78 -8.82 2.92
C CYS A 30 -9.91 -10.12 2.13
N ASP A 31 -8.95 -10.38 1.23
CA ASP A 31 -8.63 -11.75 0.82
C ASP A 31 -7.48 -12.23 1.73
N LEU A 32 -7.83 -12.49 2.99
CA LEU A 32 -7.05 -13.41 3.82
C LEU A 32 -7.34 -14.79 3.23
N GLN A 33 -6.67 -15.12 2.13
CA GLN A 33 -6.96 -16.35 1.40
C GLN A 33 -6.46 -17.54 2.22
N GLU A 34 -7.30 -18.03 3.12
CA GLU A 34 -7.10 -19.33 3.76
C GLU A 34 -6.99 -20.40 2.65
N GLY A 35 -5.81 -21.01 2.51
CA GLY A 35 -5.55 -22.08 1.53
C GLY A 35 -4.87 -21.66 0.23
N ALA A 36 -4.16 -20.52 0.19
CA ALA A 36 -3.31 -20.19 -0.95
C ALA A 36 -2.23 -21.28 -1.19
N ASP A 37 -2.09 -21.71 -2.45
CA ASP A 37 -1.02 -22.61 -2.90
C ASP A 37 0.24 -21.79 -3.19
N THR A 38 1.08 -21.66 -2.16
CA THR A 38 2.32 -20.88 -2.22
C THR A 38 3.33 -21.49 -3.18
N ASP A 39 3.36 -22.81 -3.30
CA ASP A 39 4.30 -23.52 -4.19
C ASP A 39 3.98 -23.23 -5.65
N ARG A 40 2.69 -23.25 -6.01
CA ARG A 40 2.25 -22.86 -7.36
C ARG A 40 2.50 -21.37 -7.61
N GLY A 41 2.26 -20.52 -6.60
CA GLY A 41 2.56 -19.09 -6.68
C GLY A 41 4.03 -18.81 -6.97
N GLU A 42 4.94 -19.47 -6.26
CA GLU A 42 6.39 -19.38 -6.44
C GLU A 42 6.81 -19.81 -7.87
N GLN A 43 6.29 -20.94 -8.35
CA GLN A 43 6.58 -21.43 -9.70
C GLN A 43 6.16 -20.41 -10.76
N LEU A 44 4.96 -19.84 -10.64
CA LEU A 44 4.46 -18.83 -11.57
C LEU A 44 5.29 -17.55 -11.49
N PHE A 45 5.66 -17.13 -10.29
CA PHE A 45 6.48 -15.94 -10.08
C PHE A 45 7.83 -16.08 -10.79
N THR A 46 8.54 -17.19 -10.58
CA THR A 46 9.82 -17.45 -11.23
C THR A 46 9.71 -17.44 -12.76
N GLN A 47 8.62 -18.01 -13.30
CA GLN A 47 8.41 -18.12 -14.75
C GLN A 47 7.98 -16.80 -15.42
N LYS A 48 7.35 -15.88 -14.68
CA LYS A 48 6.63 -14.73 -15.28
C LYS A 48 7.13 -13.37 -14.79
N CYS A 49 7.60 -13.30 -13.56
CA CYS A 49 7.94 -12.06 -12.86
C CYS A 49 9.43 -12.00 -12.51
N GLY A 50 10.04 -13.15 -12.24
CA GLY A 50 11.40 -13.30 -11.72
C GLY A 50 12.52 -12.81 -12.63
N SER A 51 12.25 -12.64 -13.94
CA SER A 51 13.19 -12.02 -14.86
C SER A 51 13.38 -10.52 -14.61
N CYS A 52 12.40 -9.87 -13.97
CA CYS A 52 12.40 -8.44 -13.74
C CYS A 52 12.46 -8.08 -12.26
N HIS A 53 11.79 -8.83 -11.40
CA HIS A 53 11.64 -8.49 -9.99
C HIS A 53 12.45 -9.39 -9.05
N ALA A 54 13.05 -8.79 -8.03
CA ALA A 54 13.55 -9.50 -6.87
C ALA A 54 12.39 -9.88 -5.92
N LEU A 55 12.45 -11.12 -5.42
CA LEU A 55 11.56 -11.66 -4.40
C LEU A 55 12.24 -12.88 -3.75
N THR A 56 12.64 -12.72 -2.49
CA THR A 56 13.35 -13.73 -1.69
C THR A 56 12.53 -15.01 -1.58
N GLY A 57 11.22 -14.87 -1.35
CA GLY A 57 10.30 -16.00 -1.27
C GLY A 57 10.16 -16.82 -2.56
N ALA A 58 10.70 -16.35 -3.68
CA ALA A 58 10.77 -17.09 -4.94
C ALA A 58 12.19 -17.25 -5.48
N GLY A 59 13.21 -16.92 -4.68
CA GLY A 59 14.62 -17.07 -5.06
C GLY A 59 15.09 -16.20 -6.23
N THR A 60 14.39 -15.10 -6.53
CA THR A 60 14.74 -14.20 -7.64
C THR A 60 15.44 -12.95 -7.13
N ASN A 61 16.42 -12.45 -7.89
CA ASN A 61 17.27 -11.31 -7.52
C ASN A 61 17.45 -10.34 -8.70
N ALA A 62 16.40 -10.13 -9.51
CA ALA A 62 16.48 -9.26 -10.67
C ALA A 62 16.25 -7.78 -10.27
N ASP A 63 17.05 -6.89 -10.87
CA ASP A 63 17.06 -5.45 -10.54
C ASP A 63 16.49 -4.55 -11.66
N ILE A 64 15.73 -5.13 -12.61
CA ILE A 64 15.07 -4.37 -13.68
C ILE A 64 13.81 -3.67 -13.13
N GLY A 65 13.04 -4.39 -12.32
CA GLY A 65 11.88 -3.91 -11.59
C GLY A 65 12.20 -3.73 -10.10
N PRO A 66 11.31 -3.07 -9.33
CA PRO A 66 11.48 -2.93 -7.90
C PRO A 66 11.53 -4.28 -7.18
N ASP A 67 12.29 -4.33 -6.09
CA ASP A 67 12.28 -5.41 -5.11
C ASP A 67 10.90 -5.47 -4.43
N LEU A 68 10.24 -6.61 -4.57
CA LEU A 68 8.89 -6.82 -4.04
C LEU A 68 8.87 -7.22 -2.56
N ASP A 69 9.98 -7.68 -1.98
CA ASP A 69 10.09 -7.79 -0.52
C ASP A 69 10.02 -6.40 0.11
N GLN A 70 10.72 -5.42 -0.47
CA GLN A 70 10.68 -4.03 0.00
C GLN A 70 9.34 -3.35 -0.28
N ALA A 71 8.80 -3.51 -1.50
CA ALA A 71 7.56 -2.85 -1.89
C ALA A 71 6.36 -3.27 -1.02
N PHE A 72 6.35 -4.51 -0.52
CA PHE A 72 5.28 -5.07 0.30
C PHE A 72 5.67 -5.25 1.78
N ALA A 73 6.77 -4.65 2.25
CA ALA A 73 7.24 -4.80 3.62
C ALA A 73 6.16 -4.49 4.67
N ALA A 74 5.40 -3.42 4.49
CA ALA A 74 4.31 -3.04 5.41
C ALA A 74 3.15 -4.06 5.42
N SER A 75 2.88 -4.71 4.30
CA SER A 75 1.80 -5.71 4.18
C SER A 75 2.21 -7.09 4.70
N ARG A 76 3.51 -7.32 4.91
CA ARG A 76 4.08 -8.59 5.41
C ARG A 76 4.52 -8.51 6.88
N ALA A 77 4.40 -7.34 7.51
CA ALA A 77 4.77 -7.08 8.91
C ALA A 77 3.76 -7.61 9.91
#